data_AF-A0A336NA82-F1
#
_entry.id   AF-A0A336NA82-F1
#
_cell.length_a   1.000
_cell.length_b   1.000
_cell.length_c   1.000
_cell.angle_alpha   90.00
_cell.angle_beta   90.00
_cell.angle_gamma   90.00
#
_symmetry.space_group_name_H-M   'P 1'
#
loop_
_entity.id
_entity.type
_entity.pdbx_description
1 polymer ?
#
loop_
_entity_poly.entity_id
_entity_poly.type
_entity_poly.pdbx_seq_one_letter_code
_entity_poly.pdbx_strand_id
1 'polypeptide(L)'
;MVRDELSGFLANLERREYQTDRSFYLTAFNGKKSYTYDRIGRGTIFIPNATISIIGGIQPSRIIPIIQAIHHGTNNDGLLQRFQMLVWPDERQGRLWVDRPPNQKAWESYQRIFRSLYDKPLGSPKHPITIRFSTEAQEMFREWWENFQRTIKGGHFSSSLQAHLLKMNKTIPTLALIFELVEGGRFEIGLPSLPMTLC
;
A
#
# COMPACT_ATOMS: atom_id res chain seq x y z
N MET A 1 -4.31 -11.39 -2.78
CA MET A 1 -5.72 -11.45 -3.22
C MET A 1 -5.86 -10.58 -4.46
N VAL A 2 -6.37 -11.15 -5.55
CA VAL A 2 -6.70 -10.42 -6.77
C VAL A 2 -8.21 -10.51 -6.96
N ARG A 3 -8.88 -9.38 -7.13
CA ARG A 3 -10.34 -9.31 -7.32
C ARG A 3 -10.66 -8.18 -8.29
N ASP A 4 -11.43 -8.47 -9.33
CA ASP A 4 -11.85 -7.44 -10.28
C ASP A 4 -12.73 -6.37 -9.61
N GLU A 5 -13.56 -6.80 -8.65
CA GLU A 5 -14.41 -5.92 -7.85
C GLU A 5 -14.17 -6.09 -6.33
N LEU A 6 -13.63 -5.04 -5.71
CA LEU A 6 -13.38 -4.95 -4.27
C LEU A 6 -14.58 -4.45 -3.46
N SER A 7 -15.63 -3.95 -4.10
CA SER A 7 -16.82 -3.38 -3.41
C SER A 7 -17.45 -4.39 -2.45
N GLY A 8 -17.70 -5.62 -2.91
CA GLY A 8 -18.27 -6.69 -2.08
C GLY A 8 -17.32 -7.18 -0.98
N PHE A 9 -16.00 -7.10 -1.21
CA PHE A 9 -15.00 -7.41 -0.19
C PHE A 9 -15.06 -6.39 0.95
N LEU A 10 -15.03 -5.09 0.63
CA LEU A 10 -15.14 -4.03 1.63
C LEU A 10 -16.50 -4.09 2.36
N ALA A 11 -17.60 -4.25 1.62
CA ALA A 11 -18.94 -4.34 2.21
C ALA A 11 -19.08 -5.51 3.20
N ASN A 12 -18.44 -6.66 2.92
CA ASN A 12 -18.44 -7.78 3.87
C ASN A 12 -17.71 -7.42 5.18
N LEU A 13 -16.58 -6.72 5.10
CA LEU A 13 -15.82 -6.27 6.27
C LEU A 13 -16.55 -5.21 7.12
N GLU A 14 -17.65 -4.63 6.63
CA GLU A 14 -18.50 -3.72 7.41
C GLU A 14 -19.51 -4.46 8.28
N ARG A 15 -19.77 -5.75 8.02
CA ARG A 15 -20.78 -6.53 8.77
C ARG A 15 -20.22 -6.96 10.14
N ARG A 16 -21.09 -7.14 11.14
CA ARG A 16 -20.70 -7.42 12.53
C ARG A 16 -20.05 -8.80 12.70
N GLU A 17 -20.45 -9.76 11.89
CA GLU A 17 -19.93 -11.12 11.88
C GLU A 17 -18.49 -11.22 11.32
N TYR A 18 -18.02 -10.21 10.57
CA TYR A 18 -16.68 -10.19 9.97
C TYR A 18 -15.69 -9.27 10.71
N GLN A 19 -15.99 -8.87 11.96
CA GLN A 19 -15.08 -8.01 12.75
C GLN A 19 -13.73 -8.67 13.05
N THR A 20 -13.71 -10.00 13.23
CA THR A 20 -12.47 -10.76 13.38
C THR A 20 -11.60 -10.67 12.11
N ASP A 21 -12.22 -10.85 10.95
CA ASP A 21 -11.54 -10.73 9.65
C ASP A 21 -11.04 -9.30 9.44
N ARG A 22 -11.86 -8.29 9.76
CA ARG A 22 -11.46 -6.88 9.72
C ARG A 22 -10.21 -6.60 10.56
N SER A 23 -10.16 -7.12 11.79
CA SER A 23 -9.00 -7.04 12.67
C SER A 23 -7.74 -7.69 12.07
N PHE A 24 -7.90 -8.81 11.34
CA PHE A 24 -6.82 -9.43 10.60
C PHE A 24 -6.25 -8.48 9.53
N TYR A 25 -7.11 -7.88 8.70
CA TYR A 25 -6.68 -6.94 7.65
C TYR A 25 -5.96 -5.70 8.23
N LEU A 26 -6.46 -5.15 9.34
CA LEU A 26 -5.80 -4.04 10.05
C LEU A 26 -4.41 -4.43 10.57
N THR A 27 -4.27 -5.66 11.08
CA THR A 27 -3.00 -6.19 11.57
C THR A 27 -2.02 -6.43 10.42
N ALA A 28 -2.49 -7.01 9.32
CA ALA A 28 -1.68 -7.39 8.17
C ALA A 28 -1.01 -6.21 7.47
N PHE A 29 -1.61 -5.00 7.52
CA PHE A 29 -0.99 -3.78 7.00
C PHE A 29 0.38 -3.47 7.65
N ASN A 30 0.57 -3.84 8.92
CA ASN A 30 1.84 -3.59 9.59
C ASN A 30 2.96 -4.51 9.09
N GLY A 31 2.62 -5.72 8.67
CA GLY A 31 3.53 -6.70 8.07
C GLY A 31 4.54 -7.36 9.03
N LYS A 32 4.50 -7.02 10.32
CA LYS A 32 5.43 -7.52 11.36
C LYS A 32 4.75 -8.14 12.57
N LYS A 33 3.41 -8.06 12.62
CA LYS A 33 2.64 -8.57 13.76
C LYS A 33 2.21 -9.99 13.46
N SER A 34 2.30 -10.83 14.48
CA SER A 34 1.67 -12.13 14.44
C SER A 34 0.16 -11.99 14.51
N TYR A 35 -0.54 -13.01 14.02
CA TYR A 35 -1.98 -13.11 14.14
C TYR A 35 -2.36 -14.56 14.41
N THR A 36 -3.24 -14.76 15.39
CA THR A 36 -3.73 -16.08 15.78
C THR A 36 -5.21 -16.17 15.44
N TYR A 37 -5.57 -17.16 14.63
CA TYR A 37 -6.96 -17.43 14.26
C TYR A 37 -7.39 -18.72 14.96
N ASP A 38 -8.32 -18.62 15.91
CA ASP A 38 -8.87 -19.80 16.58
C ASP A 38 -10.18 -20.24 15.92
N ARG A 39 -10.25 -21.51 15.51
CA ARG A 39 -11.42 -22.06 14.81
C ARG A 39 -12.05 -23.16 15.64
N ILE A 40 -13.32 -22.98 15.99
CA ILE A 40 -14.14 -24.03 16.62
C ILE A 40 -14.07 -25.30 15.74
N GLY A 41 -13.51 -26.38 16.29
CA GLY A 41 -13.40 -27.69 15.63
C GLY A 41 -12.28 -27.85 14.60
N ARG A 42 -11.51 -26.80 14.26
CA ARG A 42 -10.38 -26.88 13.30
C ARG A 42 -9.02 -26.48 13.89
N GLY A 43 -8.99 -26.16 15.18
CA GLY A 43 -7.79 -25.78 15.91
C GLY A 43 -7.34 -24.34 15.64
N THR A 44 -6.16 -24.03 16.15
CA THR A 44 -5.60 -22.69 16.14
C THR A 44 -4.55 -22.53 15.03
N ILE A 45 -4.70 -21.51 14.18
CA ILE A 45 -3.74 -21.14 13.15
C ILE A 45 -2.90 -19.98 13.65
N PHE A 46 -1.59 -20.17 13.75
CA PHE A 46 -0.65 -19.11 14.09
C PHE A 46 0.08 -18.60 12.85
N ILE A 47 -0.02 -17.29 12.60
CA ILE A 47 0.67 -16.60 11.52
C ILE A 47 1.75 -15.73 12.15
N PRO A 48 3.05 -16.04 11.99
CA PRO A 48 4.13 -15.28 12.63
C PRO A 48 4.22 -13.83 12.14
N ASN A 49 4.00 -13.61 10.84
CA ASN A 49 4.02 -12.29 10.19
C ASN A 49 2.83 -12.16 9.24
N ALA A 50 1.75 -11.53 9.69
CA ALA A 50 0.59 -11.30 8.83
C ALA A 50 0.96 -10.25 7.77
N THR A 51 1.02 -10.68 6.51
CA THR A 51 1.24 -9.83 5.34
C THR A 51 0.27 -10.22 4.24
N ILE A 52 -0.28 -9.23 3.55
CA ILE A 52 -1.20 -9.43 2.45
C ILE A 52 -0.92 -8.43 1.34
N SER A 53 -1.12 -8.85 0.10
CA SER A 53 -1.23 -7.96 -1.06
C SER A 53 -2.66 -8.03 -1.59
N ILE A 54 -3.28 -6.87 -1.84
CA ILE A 54 -4.62 -6.74 -2.40
C ILE A 54 -4.52 -5.91 -3.67
N ILE A 55 -5.00 -6.46 -4.78
CA ILE A 55 -5.09 -5.77 -6.07
C ILE A 55 -6.51 -5.95 -6.59
N GLY A 56 -7.14 -4.86 -7.01
CA GLY A 56 -8.47 -4.92 -7.57
C GLY A 56 -9.07 -3.58 -7.93
N GLY A 57 -10.12 -3.61 -8.74
CA GLY A 57 -10.91 -2.45 -9.10
C GLY A 57 -12.03 -2.18 -8.10
N ILE A 58 -12.46 -0.93 -8.03
CA ILE A 58 -13.69 -0.54 -7.34
C ILE A 58 -14.35 0.58 -8.14
N GLN A 59 -15.66 0.46 -8.34
CA GLN A 59 -16.42 1.51 -9.00
C GLN A 59 -16.54 2.73 -8.08
N PRO A 60 -16.35 3.96 -8.61
CA PRO A 60 -16.66 5.21 -7.93
C PRO A 60 -17.94 5.19 -7.08
N SER A 61 -19.05 4.79 -7.69
CA SER A 61 -20.38 4.73 -7.06
C SER A 61 -20.45 3.79 -5.86
N ARG A 62 -19.53 2.82 -5.75
CA ARG A 62 -19.50 1.84 -4.66
C ARG A 62 -18.60 2.25 -3.50
N ILE A 63 -17.57 3.04 -3.74
CA ILE A 63 -16.66 3.51 -2.69
C ILE A 63 -17.14 4.80 -2.02
N ILE A 64 -17.85 5.67 -2.75
CA ILE A 64 -18.37 6.94 -2.23
C ILE A 64 -19.18 6.75 -0.93
N PRO A 65 -20.17 5.81 -0.85
CA PRO A 65 -20.93 5.62 0.38
C PRO A 65 -20.08 5.16 1.57
N ILE A 66 -19.02 4.38 1.33
CA ILE A 66 -18.09 3.92 2.36
C ILE A 66 -17.29 5.11 2.91
N ILE A 67 -16.78 5.98 2.03
CA ILE A 67 -16.07 7.20 2.42
C ILE A 67 -16.98 8.13 3.22
N GLN A 68 -18.22 8.33 2.77
CA GLN A 68 -19.22 9.14 3.48
C GLN A 68 -19.52 8.58 4.86
N ALA A 69 -19.73 7.26 4.98
CA ALA A 69 -19.96 6.61 6.28
C ALA A 69 -18.82 6.87 7.28
N ILE A 70 -17.57 6.81 6.82
CA ILE A 70 -16.39 7.11 7.63
C ILE A 70 -16.38 8.58 8.08
N HIS A 71 -16.73 9.52 7.19
CA HIS A 71 -16.85 10.93 7.56
C HIS A 71 -17.93 11.19 8.62
N HIS A 72 -19.00 10.40 8.62
CA HIS A 72 -20.04 10.44 9.63
C HIS A 72 -19.73 9.60 10.89
N GLY A 73 -18.50 9.07 11.02
CA GLY A 73 -18.04 8.34 12.20
C GLY A 73 -18.42 6.86 12.24
N THR A 74 -19.02 6.33 11.18
CA THR A 74 -19.35 4.90 11.07
C THR A 74 -18.14 4.14 10.56
N ASN A 75 -17.75 3.06 11.25
CA ASN A 75 -16.64 2.18 10.86
C ASN A 75 -15.30 2.92 10.59
N ASN A 76 -15.07 4.03 11.30
CA ASN A 76 -13.85 4.83 11.24
C ASN A 76 -12.72 4.22 12.10
N ASP A 77 -12.32 3.00 11.78
CA ASP A 77 -11.27 2.25 12.49
C ASP A 77 -9.90 2.26 11.77
N GLY A 78 -9.83 3.00 10.66
CA GLY A 78 -8.61 3.13 9.88
C GLY A 78 -8.45 2.11 8.74
N LEU A 79 -9.43 1.23 8.46
CA LEU A 79 -9.28 0.23 7.39
C LEU A 79 -9.07 0.89 6.03
N LEU A 80 -9.95 1.81 5.62
CA LEU A 80 -9.85 2.47 4.32
C LEU A 80 -8.59 3.34 4.23
N GLN A 81 -8.20 3.96 5.35
CA GLN A 81 -6.96 4.74 5.47
C GLN A 81 -5.70 3.92 5.22
N ARG A 82 -5.76 2.58 5.20
CA ARG A 82 -4.63 1.70 4.86
C ARG A 82 -4.55 1.35 3.37
N PHE A 83 -5.57 1.67 2.57
CA PHE A 83 -5.53 1.57 1.10
C PHE A 83 -4.85 2.81 0.51
N GLN A 84 -3.55 2.91 0.75
CA GLN A 84 -2.72 4.08 0.41
C GLN A 84 -2.48 4.27 -1.08
N MET A 85 -2.61 3.19 -1.86
CA MET A 85 -2.41 3.18 -3.31
C MET A 85 -3.75 3.25 -4.07
N LEU A 86 -4.80 3.81 -3.46
CA LEU A 86 -6.07 3.99 -4.13
C LEU A 86 -5.94 5.13 -5.15
N VAL A 87 -6.17 4.81 -6.42
CA VAL A 87 -6.11 5.78 -7.52
C VAL A 87 -7.51 6.04 -8.03
N TRP A 88 -7.86 7.33 -8.13
CA TRP A 88 -9.07 7.78 -8.82
C TRP A 88 -8.68 8.30 -10.19
N PRO A 89 -8.83 7.51 -11.27
CA PRO A 89 -8.48 7.98 -12.59
C PRO A 89 -9.50 9.02 -13.08
N ASP A 90 -9.02 10.10 -13.66
CA ASP A 90 -9.88 11.04 -14.37
C ASP A 90 -10.55 10.37 -15.59
N GLU A 91 -11.78 10.78 -15.88
CA GLU A 91 -12.44 10.35 -17.11
C GLU A 91 -11.65 10.88 -18.32
N ARG A 92 -11.19 9.96 -19.16
CA ARG A 92 -10.53 10.35 -20.41
C ARG A 92 -11.56 10.99 -21.34
N GLN A 93 -11.29 12.22 -21.77
CA GLN A 93 -12.07 12.94 -22.79
C GLN A 93 -11.83 12.31 -24.17
N GLY A 94 -12.39 11.12 -24.39
CA GLY A 94 -12.24 10.35 -25.62
C GLY A 94 -11.65 8.97 -25.37
N ARG A 95 -12.35 7.95 -25.85
CA ARG A 95 -11.87 6.56 -25.83
C ARG A 95 -11.18 6.30 -27.16
N LEU A 96 -9.85 6.46 -27.18
CA LEU A 96 -9.06 6.05 -28.34
C LEU A 96 -9.08 4.53 -28.43
N TRP A 97 -9.47 4.00 -29.60
CA TRP A 97 -9.30 2.58 -29.90
C TRP A 97 -7.81 2.33 -30.12
N VAL A 98 -7.14 1.74 -29.12
CA VAL A 98 -5.72 1.42 -29.20
C VAL A 98 -5.58 -0.09 -29.23
N ASP A 99 -5.41 -0.63 -30.43
CA ASP A 99 -4.97 -2.02 -30.64
C ASP A 99 -3.48 -1.98 -30.99
N ARG A 100 -2.63 -2.14 -29.97
CA ARG A 100 -1.17 -2.15 -30.14
C ARG A 100 -0.62 -3.45 -29.57
N PRO A 101 0.40 -4.05 -30.21
CA PRO A 101 1.08 -5.19 -29.63
C PRO A 101 1.68 -4.81 -28.26
N PRO A 102 1.82 -5.79 -27.34
CA PRO A 102 2.53 -5.58 -26.08
C PRO A 102 3.91 -4.97 -26.32
N ASN A 103 4.34 -4.09 -25.41
CA ASN A 103 5.69 -3.53 -25.48
C ASN A 103 6.69 -4.60 -25.03
N GLN A 104 7.32 -5.26 -26.01
CA GLN A 104 8.28 -6.34 -25.77
C GLN A 104 9.45 -5.91 -24.89
N LYS A 105 10.00 -4.70 -25.08
CA LYS A 105 11.09 -4.18 -24.24
C LYS A 105 10.65 -4.01 -22.79
N ALA A 106 9.43 -3.53 -22.56
CA ALA A 106 8.87 -3.40 -21.21
C ALA A 106 8.65 -4.77 -20.55
N TRP A 107 8.18 -5.75 -21.32
CA TRP A 107 8.03 -7.13 -20.85
C TRP A 107 9.37 -7.76 -20.44
N GLU A 108 10.41 -7.60 -21.26
CA GLU A 108 11.75 -8.08 -20.94
C GLU A 108 12.34 -7.39 -19.71
N SER A 109 12.16 -6.07 -19.57
CA SER A 109 12.56 -5.32 -18.37
C SER A 109 11.86 -5.86 -17.12
N TYR A 110 10.54 -6.07 -17.20
CA TYR A 110 9.76 -6.68 -16.11
C TYR A 110 10.33 -8.06 -15.71
N GLN A 111 10.56 -8.95 -16.68
CA GLN A 111 11.11 -10.28 -16.39
C GLN A 111 12.51 -10.23 -15.77
N ARG A 112 13.38 -9.32 -16.24
CA ARG A 112 14.72 -9.13 -15.67
C ARG A 112 14.68 -8.73 -14.21
N ILE A 113 13.75 -7.86 -13.81
CA ILE A 113 13.59 -7.43 -12.41
C ILE A 113 13.24 -8.61 -11.52
N PHE A 114 12.24 -9.41 -11.90
CA PHE A 114 11.82 -10.59 -11.14
C PHE A 114 12.95 -11.62 -11.01
N ARG A 115 13.66 -11.88 -12.11
CA ARG A 115 14.81 -12.78 -12.11
C ARG A 115 15.93 -12.28 -11.21
N SER A 116 16.25 -10.98 -11.27
CA SER A 116 17.23 -10.33 -10.40
C SER A 116 16.88 -10.46 -8.92
N LEU A 117 15.61 -10.27 -8.55
CA LEU A 117 15.15 -10.43 -7.15
C LEU A 117 15.18 -11.89 -6.68
N TYR A 118 14.94 -12.85 -7.57
CA TYR A 118 15.05 -14.27 -7.27
C TYR A 118 16.51 -14.71 -7.10
N ASP A 119 17.38 -14.36 -8.05
CA ASP A 119 18.79 -14.76 -8.05
C ASP A 119 19.61 -14.04 -6.96
N LYS A 120 19.18 -12.84 -6.55
CA LYS A 120 19.84 -12.01 -5.52
C LYS A 120 18.85 -11.66 -4.40
N PRO A 121 18.56 -12.60 -3.50
CA PRO A 121 17.57 -12.41 -2.45
C PRO A 121 18.01 -11.33 -1.44
N LEU A 122 17.05 -10.57 -0.93
CA LEU A 122 17.28 -9.49 0.04
C LEU A 122 17.35 -10.02 1.49
N GLY A 123 18.20 -11.01 1.71
CA GLY A 123 18.32 -11.75 2.97
C GLY A 123 17.28 -12.85 3.10
N SER A 124 16.86 -13.14 4.34
CA SER A 124 15.87 -14.18 4.66
C SER A 124 14.72 -13.62 5.49
N PRO A 125 13.57 -14.32 5.60
CA PRO A 125 12.49 -13.89 6.48
C PRO A 125 12.90 -13.68 7.95
N LYS A 126 13.94 -14.37 8.43
CA LYS A 126 14.50 -14.18 9.78
C LYS A 126 15.55 -13.08 9.86
N HIS A 127 16.28 -12.85 8.77
CA HIS A 127 17.38 -11.90 8.68
C HIS A 127 17.27 -11.10 7.38
N PRO A 128 16.33 -10.14 7.29
CA PRO A 128 16.17 -9.32 6.10
C PRO A 128 17.34 -8.35 5.97
N ILE A 129 17.75 -8.06 4.75
CA ILE A 129 18.69 -6.96 4.49
C ILE A 129 17.97 -5.64 4.81
N THR A 130 18.66 -4.77 5.54
CA THR A 130 18.17 -3.41 5.83
C THR A 130 18.88 -2.43 4.91
N ILE A 131 18.13 -1.82 4.01
CA ILE A 131 18.60 -0.76 3.12
C ILE A 131 18.16 0.57 3.72
N ARG A 132 19.10 1.52 3.84
CA ARG A 132 18.86 2.86 4.39
C ARG A 132 18.87 3.90 3.27
N PHE A 133 18.38 5.10 3.55
CA PHE A 133 18.60 6.23 2.65
C PHE A 133 20.10 6.59 2.60
N SER A 134 20.56 7.07 1.44
CA SER A 134 21.80 7.84 1.37
C SER A 134 21.67 9.11 2.20
N THR A 135 22.78 9.77 2.50
CA THR A 135 22.77 11.04 3.27
C THR A 135 21.88 12.09 2.61
N GLU A 136 21.95 12.23 1.29
CA GLU A 136 21.20 13.21 0.51
C GLU A 136 19.72 12.86 0.43
N ALA A 137 19.39 11.57 0.21
CA ALA A 137 18.01 11.11 0.20
C ALA A 137 17.35 11.22 1.58
N GLN A 138 18.12 11.00 2.65
CA GLN A 138 17.65 11.16 4.02
C GLN A 138 17.28 12.61 4.34
N GLU A 139 18.05 13.58 3.85
CA GLU A 139 17.79 15.00 4.07
C GLU A 139 16.57 15.45 3.27
N MET A 140 16.46 15.06 2.00
CA MET A 140 15.26 15.30 1.19
C MET A 140 14.00 14.71 1.84
N PHE A 141 14.09 13.47 2.35
CA PHE A 141 12.96 12.86 3.05
C PHE A 141 12.58 13.63 4.32
N ARG A 142 13.58 14.13 5.08
CA ARG A 142 13.35 14.94 6.28
C ARG A 142 12.60 16.23 5.94
N GLU A 143 13.08 16.99 4.97
CA GLU A 143 12.46 18.24 4.53
C GLU A 143 11.02 18.03 4.08
N TRP A 144 10.80 17.01 3.23
CA TRP A 144 9.47 16.62 2.79
C TRP A 144 8.58 16.24 3.98
N TRP A 145 9.09 15.41 4.88
CA TRP A 145 8.34 14.91 6.04
C TRP A 145 7.92 16.06 6.96
N GLU A 146 8.83 16.98 7.29
CA GLU A 146 8.53 18.12 8.15
C GLU A 146 7.45 19.01 7.55
N ASN A 147 7.56 19.30 6.25
CA ASN A 147 6.54 20.05 5.52
C ASN A 147 5.20 19.31 5.51
N PHE A 148 5.21 18.00 5.21
CA PHE A 148 4.02 17.15 5.19
C PHE A 148 3.31 17.11 6.55
N GLN A 149 4.06 16.94 7.64
CA GLN A 149 3.50 16.95 9.00
C GLN A 149 2.91 18.32 9.36
N ARG A 150 3.55 19.42 8.95
CA ARG A 150 3.02 20.78 9.15
C ARG A 150 1.70 20.98 8.42
N THR A 151 1.64 20.56 7.15
CA THR A 151 0.44 20.65 6.31
C THR A 151 -0.72 19.84 6.87
N ILE A 152 -0.48 18.61 7.36
CA ILE A 152 -1.53 17.79 8.01
C ILE A 152 -2.09 18.48 9.26
N LYS A 153 -1.21 19.10 10.07
CA LYS A 153 -1.58 19.78 11.32
C LYS A 153 -2.22 21.16 11.12
N GLY A 154 -2.14 21.73 9.92
CA GLY A 154 -2.67 23.06 9.60
C GLY A 154 -4.21 23.19 9.66
N GLY A 155 -4.94 22.12 9.98
CA GLY A 155 -6.39 22.16 10.20
C GLY A 155 -7.25 22.15 8.94
N HIS A 156 -6.65 22.05 7.75
CA HIS A 156 -7.36 22.09 6.47
C HIS A 156 -7.97 20.74 6.03
N PHE A 157 -7.67 19.65 6.75
CA PHE A 157 -8.13 18.31 6.39
C PHE A 157 -9.10 17.74 7.44
N SER A 158 -10.05 16.94 6.98
CA SER A 158 -10.90 16.13 7.88
C SER A 158 -10.05 15.11 8.66
N SER A 159 -10.54 14.70 9.83
CA SER A 159 -9.86 13.69 10.68
C SER A 159 -9.58 12.37 9.95
N SER A 160 -10.52 11.92 9.11
CA SER A 160 -10.36 10.71 8.28
C SER A 160 -9.23 10.86 7.27
N LEU A 161 -9.15 12.01 6.59
CA LEU A 161 -8.10 12.28 5.61
C LEU A 161 -6.74 12.45 6.29
N GLN A 162 -6.67 13.13 7.44
CA GLN A 162 -5.44 13.19 8.24
C GLN A 162 -4.95 11.79 8.61
N ALA A 163 -5.85 10.91 9.07
CA ALA A 163 -5.52 9.54 9.41
C ALA A 163 -5.02 8.72 8.19
N HIS A 164 -5.53 8.99 6.98
CA HIS A 164 -5.02 8.44 5.73
C HIS A 164 -3.62 8.96 5.41
N LEU A 165 -3.43 10.28 5.42
CA LEU A 165 -2.15 10.92 5.09
C LEU A 165 -1.04 10.49 6.05
N LEU A 166 -1.33 10.36 7.35
CA LEU A 166 -0.35 9.89 8.34
C LEU A 166 0.16 8.46 8.10
N LYS A 167 -0.49 7.66 7.25
CA LYS A 167 0.03 6.34 6.85
C LYS A 167 1.09 6.44 5.74
N MET A 168 1.11 7.53 4.96
CA MET A 168 2.09 7.76 3.88
C MET A 168 3.52 7.79 4.43
N ASN A 169 3.66 8.18 5.68
CA ASN A 169 4.88 8.09 6.47
C ASN A 169 5.64 6.75 6.33
N LYS A 170 4.92 5.64 6.21
CA LYS A 170 5.49 4.31 5.95
C LYS A 170 5.48 3.96 4.46
N THR A 171 4.41 4.35 3.75
CA THR A 171 4.22 4.04 2.33
C THR A 171 5.35 4.62 1.47
N ILE A 172 5.73 5.88 1.71
CA ILE A 172 6.71 6.61 0.91
C ILE A 172 8.08 5.94 0.93
N PRO A 173 8.71 5.67 2.11
CA PRO A 173 9.95 4.90 2.15
C PRO A 173 9.83 3.49 1.55
N THR A 174 8.66 2.85 1.67
CA THR A 174 8.42 1.52 1.10
C THR A 174 8.44 1.57 -0.42
N LEU A 175 7.77 2.56 -1.03
CA LEU A 175 7.79 2.77 -2.48
C LEU A 175 9.18 3.16 -2.97
N ALA A 176 9.90 3.98 -2.23
CA ALA A 176 11.24 4.43 -2.61
C ALA A 176 12.20 3.25 -2.66
N LEU A 177 12.10 2.33 -1.69
CA LEU A 177 12.81 1.06 -1.71
C LEU A 177 12.41 0.19 -2.92
N ILE A 178 11.12 0.09 -3.24
CA ILE A 178 10.67 -0.69 -4.40
C ILE A 178 11.24 -0.13 -5.70
N PHE A 179 11.22 1.20 -5.88
CA PHE A 179 11.80 1.84 -7.07
C PHE A 179 13.30 1.67 -7.14
N GLU A 180 14.02 1.82 -6.03
CA GLU A 180 15.46 1.55 -5.96
C GLU A 180 15.77 0.11 -6.40
N LEU A 181 14.98 -0.85 -5.92
CA LEU A 181 15.16 -2.26 -6.28
C LEU A 181 14.87 -2.54 -7.76
N VAL A 182 13.89 -1.84 -8.33
CA VAL A 182 13.51 -1.91 -9.75
C VAL A 182 14.62 -1.37 -10.65
N GLU A 183 15.27 -0.28 -10.25
CA GLU A 183 16.44 0.29 -10.94
C GLU A 183 17.74 -0.52 -10.74
N GLY A 184 17.69 -1.56 -9.89
CA GLY A 184 18.82 -2.47 -9.65
C GLY A 184 19.70 -2.06 -8.46
N GLY A 185 19.36 -0.99 -7.76
CA GLY A 185 19.99 -0.59 -6.50
C GLY A 185 19.76 -1.60 -5.38
N ARG A 186 20.75 -1.77 -4.51
CA ARG A 186 20.76 -2.80 -3.44
C ARG A 186 21.46 -2.37 -2.15
N PHE A 187 22.10 -1.21 -2.12
CA PHE A 187 22.96 -0.77 -1.01
C PHE A 187 22.27 0.29 -0.16
N GLU A 188 21.81 1.36 -0.81
CA GLU A 188 21.09 2.47 -0.22
C GLU A 188 19.98 2.93 -1.17
N ILE A 189 19.00 3.66 -0.63
CA ILE A 189 17.97 4.32 -1.42
C ILE A 189 18.48 5.71 -1.81
N GLY A 190 18.66 5.94 -3.11
CA GLY A 190 19.23 7.16 -3.65
C GLY A 190 18.21 8.21 -4.10
N LEU A 191 18.74 9.34 -4.55
CA LEU A 191 17.96 10.47 -5.08
C LEU A 191 17.11 10.18 -6.31
N PRO A 192 17.41 9.24 -7.23
CA PRO A 192 16.50 8.97 -8.34
C PRO A 192 15.19 8.32 -7.88
N SER A 193 15.25 7.48 -6.86
CA SER A 193 14.15 6.63 -6.41
C SER A 193 13.15 7.37 -5.51
N LEU A 194 13.63 8.33 -4.71
CA LEU A 194 12.81 9.04 -3.74
C LEU A 194 11.80 10.03 -4.37
N PRO A 195 12.17 10.92 -5.31
CA PRO A 195 11.25 11.88 -5.93
C PRO A 195 10.08 11.22 -6.66
N MET A 196 10.28 10.03 -7.24
CA MET A 196 9.20 9.25 -7.86
C MET A 196 8.07 8.88 -6.88
N THR A 197 8.31 9.01 -5.58
CA THR A 197 7.34 8.71 -4.52
C THR A 197 6.72 9.95 -3.88
N LEU A 198 7.39 11.11 -3.94
CA LEU A 198 7.01 12.32 -3.20
C LEU A 198 5.88 13.15 -3.87
N CYS A 199 5.05 12.53 -4.71
CA CYS A 199 3.96 13.19 -5.43
C CYS A 199 2.92 13.85 -4.50
#